data_AF-A0A846D503-F1
#
_entry.id   AF-A0A846D503-F1
#
_cell.length_a   1.000
_cell.length_b   1.000
_cell.length_c   1.000
_cell.angle_alpha   90.00
_cell.angle_beta   90.00
_cell.angle_gamma   90.00
#
_symmetry.space_group_name_H-M   'P 1'
#
loop_
_entity.id
_entity.type
_entity.pdbx_description
1 polymer ?
#
loop_
_entity_poly.entity_id
_entity_poly.type
_entity_poly.pdbx_seq_one_letter_code
_entity_poly.pdbx_strand_id
1 'polypeptide(L)'
;MLDISRDIQSLSNFKRNTSSAIAQMKQTREPIVLTYLKVQDIDHCGIVAGIIDEMGLVEEVNKELGTHSQEITRPRVSLKAMILNGLGLVSRAHAY
;
A
#
# COMPACT_ATOMS: atom_id res chain seq x y z
N MET A 1 -1.19 -32.72 -4.15
CA MET A 1 -1.08 -32.00 -2.87
C MET A 1 -0.33 -30.72 -3.19
N LEU A 2 -0.94 -29.55 -2.97
CA LEU A 2 -0.35 -28.24 -3.36
C LEU A 2 0.96 -28.01 -2.61
N ASP A 3 2.07 -27.84 -3.34
CA ASP A 3 3.36 -27.42 -2.80
C ASP A 3 3.43 -25.89 -2.90
N ILE A 4 3.16 -25.22 -1.78
CA ILE A 4 3.01 -23.76 -1.67
C ILE A 4 4.24 -23.01 -2.25
N SER A 5 5.45 -23.60 -2.16
CA SER A 5 6.67 -22.99 -2.68
C SER A 5 6.90 -23.21 -4.19
N ARG A 6 6.21 -24.19 -4.80
CA ARG A 6 6.35 -24.54 -6.23
C ARG A 6 5.20 -24.02 -7.10
N ASP A 7 3.99 -23.98 -6.54
CA ASP A 7 2.74 -23.77 -7.28
C ASP A 7 2.22 -22.31 -7.25
N ILE A 8 2.79 -21.46 -6.39
CA ILE A 8 2.40 -20.04 -6.26
C ILE A 8 3.32 -19.16 -7.11
N GLN A 9 2.76 -18.59 -8.18
CA GLN A 9 3.47 -17.68 -9.09
C GLN A 9 2.94 -16.25 -8.98
N SER A 10 3.80 -15.24 -9.08
CA SER A 10 3.32 -13.86 -9.15
C SER A 10 2.57 -13.62 -10.47
N LEU A 11 1.49 -12.85 -10.45
CA LEU A 11 0.74 -12.48 -11.65
C LEU A 11 1.63 -11.77 -12.67
N SER A 12 2.61 -11.00 -12.21
CA SER A 12 3.58 -10.32 -13.07
C SER A 12 4.49 -11.32 -13.79
N ASN A 13 4.94 -12.37 -13.11
CA ASN A 13 5.74 -13.43 -13.70
C ASN A 13 4.93 -14.26 -14.70
N PHE A 14 3.66 -14.57 -14.37
CA PHE A 14 2.74 -15.22 -15.29
C PHE A 14 2.51 -14.40 -16.55
N LYS A 15 2.22 -13.09 -16.43
CA LYS A 15 2.02 -12.19 -17.58
C LYS A 15 3.22 -12.18 -18.52
N ARG A 16 4.45 -12.11 -17.97
CA ARG A 16 5.70 -12.10 -18.75
C ARG A 16 5.99 -13.45 -19.43
N ASN A 17 5.50 -14.56 -18.88
CA ASN A 17 5.82 -15.92 -19.33
C ASN A 17 4.58 -16.76 -19.71
N THR A 18 3.50 -16.08 -20.14
CA THR A 18 2.16 -16.69 -20.31
C THR A 18 2.20 -17.97 -21.15
N SER A 19 2.90 -17.97 -22.28
CA SER A 19 2.94 -19.13 -23.19
C SER A 19 3.54 -20.38 -22.53
N SER A 20 4.62 -20.22 -21.77
CA SER A 20 5.27 -21.32 -21.04
C SER A 20 4.39 -21.81 -19.89
N ALA A 21 3.79 -20.88 -19.14
CA ALA A 21 2.90 -21.21 -18.04
C ALA A 21 1.68 -22.01 -18.51
N ILE A 22 1.06 -21.61 -19.63
CA ILE A 22 -0.06 -22.34 -20.22
C ILE A 22 0.36 -23.70 -20.78
N ALA A 23 1.56 -23.82 -21.36
CA ALA A 23 2.08 -25.10 -21.83
C ALA A 23 2.27 -26.09 -20.66
N GLN A 24 2.83 -25.61 -19.55
CA GLN A 24 2.99 -26.40 -18.32
C GLN A 24 1.63 -26.82 -17.73
N MET A 25 0.63 -25.93 -17.70
CA MET A 25 -0.73 -26.29 -17.26
C MET A 25 -1.35 -27.39 -18.11
N LYS A 26 -1.19 -27.32 -19.44
CA LYS A 26 -1.73 -28.33 -20.35
C LYS A 26 -1.06 -29.69 -20.15
N GLN A 27 0.22 -29.71 -19.83
CA GLN A 27 1.00 -30.92 -19.63
C GLN A 27 0.76 -31.55 -18.24
N THR A 28 0.77 -30.73 -17.20
CA THR A 28 0.61 -31.19 -15.80
C THR A 28 -0.84 -31.43 -15.42
N ARG A 29 -1.79 -30.76 -16.08
CA ARG A 29 -3.21 -30.68 -15.70
C ARG A 29 -3.44 -30.12 -14.29
N GLU A 30 -2.44 -29.47 -13.72
CA GLU A 30 -2.53 -28.84 -12.40
C GLU A 30 -2.93 -27.35 -12.54
N PRO A 31 -3.75 -26.84 -11.62
CA PRO A 31 -4.12 -25.44 -11.61
C PRO A 31 -2.94 -24.55 -11.18
N ILE A 32 -2.70 -23.45 -11.90
CA ILE A 32 -1.74 -22.43 -11.48
C ILE A 32 -2.42 -21.48 -10.49
N VAL A 33 -1.80 -21.27 -9.34
CA VAL A 33 -2.23 -20.27 -8.35
C VAL A 33 -1.42 -19.00 -8.56
N LEU A 34 -2.12 -17.88 -8.76
CA LEU A 34 -1.50 -16.58 -9.02
C LEU A 34 -1.61 -15.64 -7.81
N THR A 35 -0.49 -15.06 -7.39
CA THR A 35 -0.45 -14.00 -6.39
C THR A 35 -0.38 -12.63 -7.05
N TYR A 36 -1.26 -11.72 -6.65
CA TYR A 36 -1.19 -10.32 -7.07
C TYR A 36 -0.33 -9.51 -6.10
N LEU A 37 0.81 -9.01 -6.59
CA LEU A 37 1.66 -8.06 -5.86
C LEU A 37 1.50 -6.68 -6.51
N LYS A 38 0.96 -5.72 -5.74
CA LYS A 38 0.86 -4.32 -6.17
C LYS A 38 2.15 -3.60 -5.78
N VAL A 39 3.01 -3.34 -6.75
CA VAL A 39 4.15 -2.43 -6.57
C VAL A 39 3.63 -1.00 -6.68
N GLN A 40 3.89 -0.18 -5.66
CA GLN A 40 3.55 1.24 -5.66
C GLN A 40 4.83 2.01 -5.38
N ASP A 41 5.12 3.00 -6.23
CA ASP A 41 6.16 3.98 -5.91
C ASP A 41 5.67 4.83 -4.74
N ILE A 42 6.45 4.81 -3.66
CA ILE A 42 6.16 5.59 -2.47
C ILE A 42 6.87 6.93 -2.65
N ASP A 43 6.16 7.98 -3.06
CA ASP A 43 6.71 9.33 -3.14
C ASP A 43 7.20 9.83 -1.76
N HIS A 44 7.92 10.96 -1.73
CA HIS A 44 8.40 11.58 -0.48
C HIS A 44 7.27 11.77 0.55
N CYS A 45 6.06 12.12 0.10
CA CYS A 45 4.86 12.17 0.94
C CYS A 45 4.51 10.82 1.57
N GLY A 46 4.61 9.74 0.81
CA GLY A 46 4.27 8.40 1.28
C GLY A 46 5.29 7.88 2.31
N ILE A 47 6.57 8.22 2.15
CA ILE A 47 7.62 7.89 3.13
C ILE A 47 7.35 8.64 4.44
N VAL A 48 7.13 9.95 4.37
CA VAL A 48 6.88 10.76 5.56
C VAL A 48 5.56 10.39 6.24
N ALA A 49 4.52 10.07 5.45
CA ALA A 49 3.26 9.55 5.98
C ALA A 49 3.45 8.21 6.73
N GLY A 50 4.28 7.31 6.17
CA GLY A 50 4.63 6.04 6.81
C GLY A 50 5.42 6.22 8.10
N ILE A 51 6.35 7.18 8.15
CA ILE A 51 7.08 7.52 9.38
C ILE A 51 6.13 8.04 10.46
N ILE A 52 5.17 8.92 10.10
CA ILE A 52 4.17 9.45 11.04
C ILE A 52 3.31 8.32 11.63
N ASP A 53 2.96 7.31 10.82
CA ASP A 53 2.25 6.12 11.28
C ASP A 53 3.08 5.27 12.24
N GLU A 54 4.35 5.00 11.89
CA GLU A 54 5.25 4.20 12.72
C GLU A 54 5.53 4.87 14.08
N MET A 55 5.55 6.20 14.12
CA MET A 55 5.71 6.96 15.36
C MET A 55 4.49 6.89 16.30
N GLY A 56 3.35 6.35 15.85
CA GLY A 56 2.13 6.28 16.66
C GLY A 56 1.54 7.65 17.03
N LEU A 57 1.92 8.71 16.30
CA LEU A 57 1.54 10.09 16.60
C LEU A 57 0.02 10.28 16.54
N VAL A 58 -0.61 9.61 15.58
CA VAL A 58 -2.04 9.68 15.31
C VAL A 58 -2.84 9.04 16.46
N GLU A 59 -2.32 7.96 17.02
CA GLU A 59 -2.86 7.17 18.10
C GLU A 59 -2.73 7.92 19.43
N GLU A 60 -1.55 8.48 19.73
CA GLU A 60 -1.32 9.21 20.97
C GLU A 60 -2.18 10.48 21.03
N VAL A 61 -2.25 11.24 19.93
CA VAL A 61 -3.12 12.43 19.88
C VAL A 61 -4.60 12.06 20.07
N ASN A 62 -5.03 10.92 19.53
CA ASN A 62 -6.40 10.45 19.69
C ASN A 62 -6.72 10.01 21.13
N LYS A 63 -5.74 9.49 21.86
CA LYS A 63 -5.86 9.14 23.28
C LYS A 63 -6.00 10.39 24.15
N GLU A 64 -5.26 11.44 23.83
CA GLU A 64 -5.27 12.71 24.58
C GLU A 64 -6.50 13.59 24.27
N LEU A 65 -6.96 13.66 23.01
CA LEU A 65 -8.09 14.51 22.62
C LEU A 65 -9.47 13.89 22.85
N GLY A 66 -9.57 12.56 22.92
CA GLY A 66 -10.86 11.85 22.93
C GLY A 66 -11.63 12.02 21.61
N THR A 67 -12.93 11.72 21.62
CA THR A 67 -13.81 11.86 20.45
C THR A 67 -15.01 12.73 20.79
N HIS A 68 -15.43 13.61 19.87
CA HIS A 68 -16.62 14.43 20.03
C HIS A 68 -17.69 14.10 18.98
N SER A 69 -18.97 14.19 19.35
CA SER A 69 -20.11 13.86 18.48
C SER A 69 -20.25 14.77 17.26
N GLN A 70 -19.59 15.93 17.27
CA GLN A 70 -19.56 16.88 16.16
C GLN A 70 -18.30 16.77 15.29
N GLU A 71 -17.47 15.73 15.46
CA GLU A 71 -16.33 15.51 14.57
C GLU A 71 -16.77 15.27 13.12
N ILE A 72 -16.47 16.22 12.24
CA ILE A 72 -16.73 16.13 10.79
C ILE A 72 -15.63 15.30 10.11
N THR A 73 -14.40 15.42 10.59
CA THR A 73 -13.25 14.60 10.18
C THR A 73 -12.59 14.08 11.44
N ARG A 74 -12.06 12.86 11.38
CA ARG A 74 -11.27 12.36 12.51
C ARG A 74 -9.99 13.19 12.61
N PRO A 75 -9.67 13.81 13.78
CA PRO A 75 -8.47 14.64 13.98
C PRO A 75 -7.19 13.96 13.47
N ARG A 76 -7.19 12.65 13.56
CA ARG A 76 -6.19 11.68 13.09
C ARG A 76 -5.76 11.83 11.62
N VAL A 77 -6.71 12.05 10.70
CA VAL A 77 -6.43 12.24 9.27
C VAL A 77 -5.97 13.68 9.01
N SER A 78 -6.58 14.63 9.74
CA SER A 78 -6.25 16.05 9.66
C SER A 78 -4.85 16.35 10.18
N LEU A 79 -4.39 15.70 11.24
CA LEU A 79 -3.05 15.87 11.81
C LEU A 79 -1.97 15.41 10.83
N LYS A 80 -2.10 14.21 10.26
CA LYS A 80 -1.16 13.72 9.25
C LYS A 80 -1.12 14.67 8.05
N ALA A 81 -2.28 15.13 7.59
CA ALA A 81 -2.35 16.12 6.51
C ALA A 81 -1.70 17.46 6.88
N MET A 82 -1.86 17.94 8.12
CA MET A 82 -1.23 19.16 8.62
C MET A 82 0.29 19.04 8.67
N ILE A 83 0.82 17.91 9.17
CA ILE A 83 2.27 17.68 9.22
C ILE A 83 2.84 17.66 7.80
N LEU A 84 2.23 16.90 6.90
CA LEU A 84 2.67 16.84 5.51
C LEU A 84 2.63 18.23 4.84
N ASN A 85 1.60 19.03 5.13
CA ASN A 85 1.48 20.41 4.64
C ASN A 85 2.56 21.33 5.23
N GLY A 86 2.77 21.31 6.55
CA GLY A 86 3.79 22.10 7.24
C GLY A 86 5.23 21.77 6.83
N LEU A 87 5.48 20.54 6.38
CA LEU A 87 6.75 20.11 5.79
C LEU A 87 6.90 20.47 4.29
N GLY A 88 5.89 21.12 3.69
CA GLY A 88 5.91 21.55 2.29
C GLY A 88 5.72 20.41 1.27
N LEU A 89 5.41 19.19 1.71
CA LEU A 89 5.33 18.00 0.85
C LEU A 89 4.06 18.00 -0.03
N VAL A 90 3.03 18.75 0.37
CA VAL A 90 1.74 18.83 -0.32
C VAL A 90 1.61 20.10 -1.20
N SER A 91 2.60 21.00 -1.13
CA SER A 91 2.62 22.24 -1.91
C SER A 91 3.29 22.00 -3.27
N ARG A 92 2.49 22.01 -4.35
CA ARG A 92 3.03 22.07 -5.71
C ARG A 92 3.65 23.44 -5.94
N ALA A 93 4.91 23.48 -6.38
CA ALA A 93 5.48 24.67 -6.98
C ALA A 93 4.54 25.11 -8.12
N HIS A 94 3.94 26.30 -8.00
CA HIS A 94 3.33 26.96 -9.14
C HIS A 94 4.47 27.37 -10.07
N ALA A 95 4.73 26.56 -11.09
CA ALA A 95 5.57 26.97 -12.20
C ALA A 95 4.75 27.99 -13.01
N TYR A 96 5.08 29.27 -12.80
CA TYR A 96 4.71 30.37 -13.69
C TYR A 96 5.47 30.27 -15.01
#